data_AF-A0A931VFV8-F1
#
_entry.id   AF-A0A931VFV8-F1
#
_cell.length_a   1.000
_cell.length_b   1.000
_cell.length_c   1.000
_cell.angle_alpha   90.00
_cell.angle_beta   90.00
_cell.angle_gamma   90.00
#
_symmetry.space_group_name_H-M   'P 1'
#
loop_
_entity.id
_entity.type
_entity.pdbx_description
1 polymer ?
#
loop_
_entity_poly.entity_id
_entity_poly.type
_entity_poly.pdbx_seq_one_letter_code
_entity_poly.pdbx_strand_id
1 'polypeptide(L)'
;YRDGDNIAAFGHPFLWMGRSDFPLTGAYVHTILPSQEISFKLASSLDMVGRINQDRVYGIGGRLNEFPNLIPVSITIRDNGLNNHRNYELEVLDSKIFAPMLMEWAVTSAIMGVSKVMGENTIKATQEILLDKMEPIKLENLFYGSANLFEFISSGGWTRPIHLLMDNQFGEVKFRKVRWEIEIKDSRKTARVENIYLKKIEAEPGDEVKLGITLKAFSGEVVDKEVTIKLPDDTPQGIVLIGSCGGGELMNLEAMLGLPPTRPMRFLFWETGEYNAYNLNQLIRLMEKEEKNNDLVVVASIPRNRVDVLGEKLSSLPASMIEIMKNSTDTNVRIEMRDELKVSEPTDWVISGIKTLNLVVKKKKGR
;
A
#
# COMPACT_ATOMS: atom_id res chain seq x y z
N TYR A 1 41.84 -5.50 -11.06
CA TYR A 1 42.41 -5.81 -12.38
C TYR A 1 41.58 -5.14 -13.45
N ARG A 2 42.22 -4.59 -14.49
CA ARG A 2 41.54 -3.95 -15.62
C ARG A 2 42.13 -4.49 -16.92
N ASP A 3 41.27 -4.90 -17.83
CA ASP A 3 41.62 -5.32 -19.18
C ASP A 3 40.70 -4.60 -20.19
N GLY A 4 41.26 -3.59 -20.86
CA GLY A 4 40.47 -2.65 -21.66
C GLY A 4 39.38 -1.96 -20.82
N ASP A 5 38.13 -2.14 -21.24
CA ASP A 5 36.96 -1.63 -20.51
C ASP A 5 36.42 -2.59 -19.46
N ASN A 6 36.96 -3.81 -19.37
CA ASN A 6 36.55 -4.79 -18.37
C ASN A 6 37.29 -4.55 -17.05
N ILE A 7 36.55 -4.64 -15.95
CA ILE A 7 37.09 -4.52 -14.60
C ILE A 7 36.74 -5.78 -13.83
N ALA A 8 37.73 -6.31 -13.12
CA ALA A 8 37.55 -7.28 -12.05
C ALA A 8 38.07 -6.66 -10.75
N ALA A 9 37.25 -6.64 -9.71
CA ALA A 9 37.60 -6.09 -8.41
C ALA A 9 37.14 -7.02 -7.29
N PHE A 10 37.66 -6.74 -6.10
CA PHE A 10 37.51 -7.55 -4.90
C PHE A 10 38.13 -8.95 -5.04
N GLY A 11 38.23 -9.66 -3.91
CA GLY A 11 38.55 -11.10 -3.84
C GLY A 11 37.45 -11.88 -3.12
N HIS A 12 36.26 -11.29 -3.02
CA HIS A 12 35.08 -11.75 -2.30
C HIS A 12 33.84 -11.13 -2.95
N PRO A 13 32.63 -11.67 -2.73
CA PRO A 13 31.41 -11.03 -3.21
C PRO A 13 31.21 -9.66 -2.55
N PHE A 14 30.51 -8.75 -3.23
CA PHE A 14 30.00 -7.55 -2.57
C PHE A 14 28.71 -7.87 -1.81
N LEU A 15 27.68 -8.33 -2.53
CA LEU A 15 26.37 -8.74 -2.01
C LEU A 15 26.01 -10.17 -2.41
N TRP A 16 26.84 -10.80 -3.26
CA TRP A 16 26.63 -12.14 -3.82
C TRP A 16 25.34 -12.28 -4.65
N MET A 17 24.93 -11.20 -5.31
CA MET A 17 23.66 -11.14 -6.06
C MET A 17 23.70 -11.80 -7.44
N GLY A 18 24.89 -12.20 -7.89
CA GLY A 18 25.06 -12.83 -9.17
C GLY A 18 25.10 -11.85 -10.32
N ARG A 19 24.08 -11.84 -11.18
CA ARG A 19 24.00 -10.84 -12.26
C ARG A 19 23.46 -9.55 -11.64
N SER A 20 24.22 -8.48 -11.73
CA SER A 20 23.89 -7.18 -11.14
C SER A 20 23.87 -6.08 -12.20
N ASP A 21 23.48 -4.88 -11.81
CA ASP A 21 23.58 -3.68 -12.65
C ASP A 21 23.82 -2.45 -11.75
N PHE A 22 24.88 -2.49 -10.94
CA PHE A 22 25.17 -1.40 -9.99
C PHE A 22 25.98 -0.28 -10.64
N PRO A 23 25.83 0.98 -10.19
CA PRO A 23 26.72 2.06 -10.56
C PRO A 23 28.18 1.74 -10.20
N LEU A 24 29.08 1.95 -11.15
CA LEU A 24 30.52 2.01 -10.88
C LEU A 24 30.94 3.48 -10.93
N THR A 25 31.42 4.00 -9.81
CA THR A 25 31.81 5.41 -9.68
C THR A 25 33.28 5.55 -9.33
N GLY A 26 33.86 6.71 -9.67
CA GLY A 26 35.09 7.15 -9.02
C GLY A 26 34.84 7.44 -7.54
N ALA A 27 35.89 7.48 -6.72
CA ALA A 27 35.77 7.85 -5.31
C ALA A 27 36.94 8.72 -4.88
N TYR A 28 36.64 9.80 -4.16
CA TYR A 28 37.66 10.57 -3.44
C TYR A 28 37.75 10.06 -2.01
N VAL A 29 38.92 9.55 -1.62
CA VAL A 29 39.16 9.02 -0.27
C VAL A 29 39.62 10.16 0.63
N HIS A 30 38.80 10.52 1.60
CA HIS A 30 39.13 11.58 2.56
C HIS A 30 40.16 11.10 3.58
N THR A 31 39.95 9.90 4.13
CA THR A 31 40.85 9.30 5.10
C THR A 31 40.64 7.78 5.20
N ILE A 32 41.55 7.11 5.90
CA ILE A 32 41.43 5.72 6.29
C ILE A 32 41.14 5.71 7.79
N LEU A 33 40.05 5.06 8.20
CA LEU A 33 39.71 4.86 9.60
C LEU A 33 40.26 3.50 10.05
N PRO A 34 41.35 3.49 10.85
CA PRO A 34 41.94 2.25 11.31
C PRO A 34 41.03 1.59 12.35
N SER A 35 40.86 0.28 12.24
CA SER A 35 40.15 -0.56 13.21
C SER A 35 40.87 -1.90 13.32
N GLN A 36 40.87 -2.46 14.53
CA GLN A 36 41.45 -3.79 14.78
C GLN A 36 40.61 -4.91 14.17
N GLU A 37 39.29 -4.69 13.97
CA GLU A 37 38.42 -5.65 13.29
C GLU A 37 38.51 -5.49 11.77
N ILE A 38 38.05 -4.34 11.25
CA ILE A 38 38.05 -4.04 9.80
C ILE A 38 38.33 -2.56 9.57
N SER A 39 39.49 -2.25 9.00
CA SER A 39 39.80 -0.89 8.55
C SER A 39 38.98 -0.51 7.31
N PHE A 40 38.47 0.73 7.24
CA PHE A 40 37.67 1.17 6.10
C PHE A 40 38.05 2.59 5.62
N LYS A 41 37.78 2.86 4.34
CA LYS A 41 38.02 4.16 3.71
C LYS A 41 36.78 5.02 3.85
N LEU A 42 36.92 6.21 4.44
CA LEU A 42 35.89 7.23 4.39
C LEU A 42 36.02 7.97 3.06
N ALA A 43 35.08 7.74 2.15
CA ALA A 43 35.16 8.26 0.78
C ALA A 43 33.82 8.86 0.32
N SER A 44 33.90 9.82 -0.60
CA SER A 44 32.75 10.35 -1.33
C SER A 44 32.76 9.84 -2.76
N SER A 45 31.59 9.46 -3.26
CA SER A 45 31.43 9.08 -4.66
C SER A 45 31.66 10.30 -5.56
N LEU A 46 32.35 10.07 -6.67
CA LEU A 46 32.48 10.98 -7.80
C LEU A 46 31.53 10.51 -8.92
N ASP A 47 31.76 10.99 -10.13
CA ASP A 47 30.99 10.65 -11.32
C ASP A 47 30.96 9.15 -11.60
N MET A 48 29.86 8.72 -12.19
CA MET A 48 29.71 7.37 -12.69
C MET A 48 30.61 7.16 -13.91
N VAL A 49 31.42 6.11 -13.88
CA VAL A 49 32.37 5.75 -14.94
C VAL A 49 32.01 4.45 -15.64
N GLY A 50 30.99 3.73 -15.14
CA GLY A 50 30.48 2.51 -15.75
C GLY A 50 29.50 1.77 -14.85
N ARG A 51 29.49 0.44 -14.94
CA ARG A 51 28.60 -0.43 -14.18
C ARG A 51 29.29 -1.71 -13.68
N ILE A 52 28.81 -2.23 -12.56
CA ILE A 52 29.15 -3.56 -12.03
C ILE A 52 28.03 -4.51 -12.45
N ASN A 53 28.34 -5.42 -13.39
CA ASN A 53 27.36 -6.33 -13.98
C ASN A 53 27.46 -7.79 -13.46
N GLN A 54 28.45 -8.07 -12.62
CA GLN A 54 28.65 -9.37 -11.97
C GLN A 54 29.05 -9.18 -10.50
N ASP A 55 28.47 -9.98 -9.62
CA ASP A 55 28.80 -10.07 -8.21
C ASP A 55 28.77 -11.55 -7.77
N ARG A 56 29.95 -12.17 -7.73
CA ARG A 56 30.13 -13.62 -7.57
C ARG A 56 31.01 -13.91 -6.35
N VAL A 57 31.06 -15.19 -5.97
CA VAL A 57 31.78 -15.66 -4.78
C VAL A 57 33.26 -15.27 -4.73
N TYR A 58 33.91 -15.03 -5.88
CA TYR A 58 35.33 -14.69 -5.94
C TYR A 58 35.61 -13.22 -6.28
N GLY A 59 34.57 -12.37 -6.38
CA GLY A 59 34.74 -10.97 -6.75
C GLY A 59 33.59 -10.40 -7.56
N ILE A 60 33.77 -9.13 -7.93
CA ILE A 60 32.85 -8.40 -8.79
C ILE A 60 33.46 -8.15 -10.16
N GLY A 61 32.60 -8.12 -11.18
CA GLY A 61 32.94 -7.80 -12.56
C GLY A 61 32.14 -6.60 -13.04
N GLY A 62 32.76 -5.74 -13.84
CA GLY A 62 32.12 -4.54 -14.37
C GLY A 62 32.69 -4.10 -15.70
N ARG A 63 32.04 -3.11 -16.31
CA ARG A 63 32.45 -2.49 -17.57
C ARG A 63 32.44 -0.98 -17.47
N LEU A 64 33.51 -0.35 -17.96
CA LEU A 64 33.60 1.09 -18.11
C LEU A 64 32.76 1.56 -19.29
N ASN A 65 32.26 2.81 -19.23
CA ASN A 65 31.45 3.46 -20.27
C ASN A 65 30.14 2.73 -20.63
N GLU A 66 29.75 1.73 -19.84
CA GLU A 66 28.41 1.14 -19.85
C GLU A 66 27.73 1.51 -18.53
N PHE A 67 26.53 2.08 -18.60
CA PHE A 67 25.82 2.57 -17.42
C PHE A 67 24.66 1.64 -17.06
N PRO A 68 24.34 1.50 -15.76
CA PRO A 68 23.20 0.72 -15.32
C PRO A 68 21.88 1.41 -15.66
N ASN A 69 20.79 0.65 -15.67
CA ASN A 69 19.46 1.25 -15.72
C ASN A 69 19.12 1.82 -14.34
N LEU A 70 18.69 3.09 -14.33
CA LEU A 70 18.24 3.78 -13.12
C LEU A 70 16.80 4.25 -13.30
N ILE A 71 16.07 4.31 -12.20
CA ILE A 71 14.70 4.82 -12.12
C ILE A 71 14.77 6.30 -11.72
N PRO A 72 14.34 7.24 -12.58
CA PRO A 72 14.19 8.63 -12.22
C PRO A 72 13.12 8.81 -11.14
N VAL A 73 13.44 9.58 -10.11
CA VAL A 73 12.59 9.87 -8.97
C VAL A 73 12.52 11.37 -8.74
N SER A 74 11.29 11.89 -8.65
CA SER A 74 11.03 13.28 -8.29
C SER A 74 10.26 13.33 -6.97
N ILE A 75 10.74 14.12 -6.02
CA ILE A 75 10.11 14.29 -4.71
C ILE A 75 9.92 15.78 -4.47
N THR A 76 8.67 16.21 -4.39
CA THR A 76 8.26 17.57 -4.04
C THR A 76 7.68 17.58 -2.65
N ILE A 77 8.19 18.43 -1.76
CA ILE A 77 7.71 18.58 -0.39
C ILE A 77 7.33 20.03 -0.15
N ARG A 78 6.09 20.24 0.28
CA ARG A 78 5.52 21.52 0.68
C ARG A 78 5.13 21.48 2.14
N ASP A 79 5.91 22.13 2.99
CA ASP A 79 5.52 22.40 4.37
C ASP A 79 4.87 23.80 4.45
N ASN A 80 3.55 23.81 4.54
CA ASN A 80 2.78 25.05 4.59
C ASN A 80 2.91 25.76 5.95
N GLY A 81 3.20 25.03 7.03
CA GLY A 81 3.36 25.61 8.36
C GLY A 81 4.68 26.39 8.48
N LEU A 82 5.75 25.89 7.84
CA LEU A 82 7.06 26.52 7.81
C LEU A 82 7.31 27.39 6.56
N ASN A 83 6.35 27.45 5.63
CA ASN A 83 6.50 28.07 4.30
C ASN A 83 7.79 27.60 3.59
N ASN A 84 8.07 26.29 3.69
CA ASN A 84 9.27 25.67 3.14
C ASN A 84 8.87 24.72 2.01
N HIS A 85 9.55 24.84 0.88
CA HIS A 85 9.30 24.01 -0.29
C HIS A 85 10.61 23.55 -0.89
N ARG A 86 10.73 22.24 -1.12
CA ARG A 86 11.89 21.67 -1.81
C ARG A 86 11.47 20.63 -2.84
N ASN A 87 12.20 20.63 -3.93
CA ASN A 87 12.14 19.64 -4.98
C ASN A 87 13.46 18.88 -5.02
N TYR A 88 13.38 17.57 -5.12
CA TYR A 88 14.51 16.68 -5.26
C TYR A 88 14.31 15.86 -6.53
N GLU A 89 15.30 15.91 -7.43
CA GLU A 89 15.40 14.98 -8.56
C GLU A 89 16.59 14.07 -8.28
N LEU A 90 16.34 12.77 -8.30
CA LEU A 90 17.35 11.76 -8.01
C LEU A 90 17.12 10.52 -8.88
N GLU A 91 18.11 9.66 -8.95
CA GLU A 91 18.04 8.40 -9.68
C GLU A 91 18.26 7.25 -8.70
N VAL A 92 17.39 6.24 -8.77
CA VAL A 92 17.47 5.06 -7.91
C VAL A 92 17.85 3.84 -8.74
N LEU A 93 18.72 3.00 -8.21
CA LEU A 93 19.05 1.71 -8.82
C LEU A 93 17.80 0.89 -9.14
N ASP A 94 17.63 0.47 -10.40
CA ASP A 94 16.53 -0.43 -10.80
C ASP A 94 16.80 -1.86 -10.32
N SER A 95 16.41 -2.14 -9.07
CA SER A 95 16.57 -3.44 -8.43
C SER A 95 15.38 -3.76 -7.57
N LYS A 96 14.79 -4.96 -7.74
CA LYS A 96 13.63 -5.42 -6.95
C LYS A 96 13.86 -5.35 -5.44
N ILE A 97 15.10 -5.53 -5.00
CA ILE A 97 15.47 -5.51 -3.58
C ILE A 97 15.76 -4.08 -3.11
N PHE A 98 16.54 -3.32 -3.89
CA PHE A 98 17.04 -2.03 -3.43
C PHE A 98 16.17 -0.84 -3.79
N ALA A 99 15.53 -0.81 -4.96
CA ALA A 99 14.77 0.34 -5.40
C ALA A 99 13.71 0.76 -4.37
N PRO A 100 12.84 -0.13 -3.85
CA PRO A 100 11.81 0.28 -2.92
C PRO A 100 12.40 0.85 -1.61
N MET A 101 13.45 0.21 -1.08
CA MET A 101 14.13 0.63 0.15
C MET A 101 14.86 1.98 -0.03
N LEU A 102 15.59 2.15 -1.14
CA LEU A 102 16.29 3.39 -1.45
C LEU A 102 15.31 4.54 -1.70
N MET A 103 14.18 4.28 -2.36
CA MET A 103 13.10 5.26 -2.52
C MET A 103 12.48 5.65 -1.18
N GLU A 104 12.26 4.70 -0.28
CA GLU A 104 11.74 4.96 1.08
C GLU A 104 12.70 5.87 1.87
N TRP A 105 14.01 5.55 1.84
CA TRP A 105 15.04 6.37 2.47
C TRP A 105 15.12 7.77 1.85
N ALA A 106 15.01 7.88 0.52
CA ALA A 106 15.04 9.16 -0.18
C ALA A 106 13.86 10.05 0.22
N VAL A 107 12.63 9.50 0.21
CA VAL A 107 11.42 10.21 0.63
C VAL A 107 11.51 10.62 2.10
N THR A 108 11.92 9.70 2.97
CA THR A 108 12.09 9.97 4.40
C THR A 108 13.11 11.09 4.66
N SER A 109 14.29 10.99 4.03
CA SER A 109 15.35 11.99 4.17
C SER A 109 14.92 13.36 3.63
N ALA A 110 14.17 13.38 2.53
CA ALA A 110 13.62 14.59 1.96
C ALA A 110 12.63 15.26 2.94
N ILE A 111 11.74 14.49 3.59
CA ILE A 111 10.82 15.00 4.62
C ILE A 111 11.59 15.58 5.81
N MET A 112 12.56 14.81 6.34
CA MET A 112 13.39 15.24 7.48
C MET A 112 14.21 16.51 7.19
N GLY A 113 14.59 16.73 5.92
CA GLY A 113 15.34 17.92 5.50
C GLY A 113 14.49 19.19 5.34
N VAL A 114 13.15 19.07 5.32
CA VAL A 114 12.21 20.18 5.06
C VAL A 114 11.33 20.50 6.26
N SER A 115 10.86 19.46 6.96
CA SER A 115 9.85 19.57 8.01
C SER A 115 10.33 19.03 9.35
N LYS A 116 9.57 19.32 10.41
CA LYS A 116 9.83 18.78 11.74
C LYS A 116 9.39 17.32 11.80
N VAL A 117 10.26 16.46 12.33
CA VAL A 117 9.97 15.03 12.55
C VAL A 117 9.00 14.82 13.72
N MET A 118 8.89 15.80 14.61
CA MET A 118 8.07 15.75 15.83
C MET A 118 7.04 16.89 15.83
N GLY A 119 5.83 16.61 16.32
CA GLY A 119 4.70 17.53 16.32
C GLY A 119 3.45 16.88 15.72
N GLU A 120 2.29 17.53 15.84
CA GLU A 120 1.03 17.01 15.29
C GLU A 120 0.85 17.43 13.82
N ASN A 121 1.32 16.60 12.89
CA ASN A 121 1.27 16.94 11.47
C ASN A 121 0.24 16.09 10.71
N THR A 122 -0.50 16.72 9.81
CA THR A 122 -1.27 16.02 8.77
C THR A 122 -0.49 16.07 7.46
N ILE A 123 -0.27 14.91 6.85
CA ILE A 123 0.49 14.76 5.60
C ILE A 123 -0.46 14.23 4.55
N LYS A 124 -0.68 15.00 3.50
CA LYS A 124 -1.27 14.51 2.27
C LYS A 124 -0.13 14.14 1.35
N ALA A 125 -0.13 12.93 0.78
CA ALA A 125 0.74 12.74 -0.37
C ALA A 125 0.11 11.98 -1.51
N THR A 126 0.63 12.34 -2.66
CA THR A 126 0.23 11.89 -3.97
C THR A 126 1.45 11.23 -4.60
N GLN A 127 1.27 10.02 -5.08
CA GLN A 127 2.27 9.25 -5.81
C GLN A 127 1.77 9.04 -7.24
N GLU A 128 2.64 9.29 -8.20
CA GLU A 128 2.41 8.97 -9.59
C GLU A 128 3.54 8.06 -10.10
N ILE A 129 3.17 6.87 -10.57
CA ILE A 129 4.10 5.85 -11.04
C ILE A 129 3.93 5.72 -12.55
N LEU A 130 4.98 6.04 -13.31
CA LEU A 130 5.01 5.93 -14.75
C LEU A 130 5.74 4.65 -15.12
N LEU A 131 5.04 3.76 -15.80
CA LEU A 131 5.56 2.48 -16.25
C LEU A 131 5.62 2.44 -17.78
N ASP A 132 6.46 1.57 -18.33
CA ASP A 132 6.56 1.41 -19.78
C ASP A 132 5.28 0.81 -20.38
N LYS A 133 4.73 1.47 -21.40
CA LYS A 133 3.55 1.02 -22.17
C LYS A 133 2.28 0.82 -21.32
N MET A 134 2.16 1.49 -20.19
CA MET A 134 0.98 1.48 -19.34
C MET A 134 0.58 2.91 -18.97
N GLU A 135 -0.69 3.08 -18.59
CA GLU A 135 -1.19 4.34 -18.07
C GLU A 135 -0.52 4.68 -16.72
N PRO A 136 -0.35 5.97 -16.39
CA PRO A 136 0.19 6.38 -15.10
C PRO A 136 -0.71 5.94 -13.95
N ILE A 137 -0.13 5.27 -12.95
CA ILE A 137 -0.83 4.88 -11.73
C ILE A 137 -0.79 6.08 -10.77
N LYS A 138 -1.95 6.53 -10.31
CA LYS A 138 -2.07 7.71 -9.43
C LYS A 138 -2.71 7.32 -8.11
N LEU A 139 -1.94 7.46 -7.03
CA LEU A 139 -2.35 7.12 -5.68
C LEU A 139 -2.30 8.37 -4.81
N GLU A 140 -3.28 8.55 -3.94
CA GLU A 140 -3.36 9.68 -3.01
C GLU A 140 -3.89 9.18 -1.68
N ASN A 141 -3.25 9.57 -0.58
CA ASN A 141 -3.70 9.21 0.75
C ASN A 141 -3.32 10.29 1.78
N LEU A 142 -4.04 10.32 2.90
CA LEU A 142 -3.88 11.28 3.99
C LEU A 142 -3.37 10.55 5.23
N PHE A 143 -2.43 11.15 5.94
CA PHE A 143 -1.79 10.57 7.11
C PHE A 143 -1.71 11.60 8.22
N TYR A 144 -1.66 11.13 9.45
CA TYR A 144 -1.48 11.97 10.61
C TYR A 144 -0.39 11.38 11.50
N GLY A 145 0.50 12.22 12.02
CA GLY A 145 1.57 11.80 12.92
C GLY A 145 1.68 12.71 14.14
N SER A 146 1.32 12.21 15.32
CA SER A 146 1.89 12.68 16.61
C SER A 146 2.98 11.74 17.15
N ALA A 147 2.99 10.49 16.72
CA ALA A 147 4.09 9.52 16.83
C ALA A 147 4.26 8.68 15.54
N ASN A 148 3.34 8.85 14.59
CA ASN A 148 3.11 7.89 13.51
C ASN A 148 3.84 8.24 12.21
N LEU A 149 4.54 9.37 12.06
CA LEU A 149 5.34 9.57 10.84
C LEU A 149 6.43 8.51 10.73
N PHE A 150 7.10 8.21 11.84
CA PHE A 150 8.09 7.14 11.91
C PHE A 150 7.46 5.76 11.75
N GLU A 151 6.32 5.47 12.40
CA GLU A 151 5.58 4.19 12.24
C GLU A 151 5.07 3.97 10.81
N PHE A 152 4.60 5.04 10.17
CA PHE A 152 4.09 5.04 8.81
C PHE A 152 5.20 4.91 7.76
N ILE A 153 6.33 5.59 7.98
CA ILE A 153 7.57 5.36 7.21
C ILE A 153 7.99 3.90 7.39
N SER A 154 8.11 3.44 8.65
CA SER A 154 8.60 2.10 9.00
C SER A 154 7.68 0.95 8.57
N SER A 155 6.41 1.23 8.26
CA SER A 155 5.47 0.25 7.71
C SER A 155 5.46 0.21 6.17
N GLY A 156 6.36 0.94 5.51
CA GLY A 156 6.49 0.99 4.06
C GLY A 156 5.34 1.72 3.37
N GLY A 157 4.61 2.58 4.09
CA GLY A 157 3.30 3.07 3.66
C GLY A 157 3.27 3.80 2.31
N TRP A 158 4.32 4.54 1.94
CA TRP A 158 4.44 5.23 0.64
C TRP A 158 5.06 4.40 -0.49
N THR A 159 5.83 3.37 -0.13
CA THR A 159 6.62 2.57 -1.07
C THR A 159 6.01 1.19 -1.31
N ARG A 160 4.99 0.79 -0.54
CA ARG A 160 4.22 -0.45 -0.74
C ARG A 160 3.75 -0.64 -2.19
N PRO A 161 3.21 0.37 -2.90
CA PRO A 161 2.91 0.26 -4.33
C PRO A 161 4.10 -0.16 -5.19
N ILE A 162 5.28 0.42 -4.93
CA ILE A 162 6.52 0.13 -5.64
C ILE A 162 6.96 -1.32 -5.36
N HIS A 163 6.92 -1.75 -4.09
CA HIS A 163 7.20 -3.13 -3.71
C HIS A 163 6.29 -4.13 -4.43
N LEU A 164 4.96 -3.88 -4.43
CA LEU A 164 4.00 -4.77 -5.08
C LEU A 164 4.26 -4.89 -6.57
N LEU A 165 4.57 -3.78 -7.24
CA LEU A 165 4.86 -3.77 -8.67
C LEU A 165 6.19 -4.46 -8.98
N MET A 166 7.26 -4.23 -8.22
CA MET A 166 8.57 -4.85 -8.49
C MET A 166 8.61 -6.35 -8.20
N ASP A 167 7.91 -6.79 -7.14
CA ASP A 167 7.86 -8.20 -6.73
C ASP A 167 6.67 -8.98 -7.31
N ASN A 168 5.90 -8.38 -8.23
CA ASN A 168 4.73 -9.02 -8.82
C ASN A 168 5.08 -10.34 -9.55
N GLN A 169 4.11 -11.25 -9.63
CA GLN A 169 4.26 -12.57 -10.28
C GLN A 169 3.88 -12.60 -11.77
N PHE A 170 3.35 -11.50 -12.32
CA PHE A 170 2.76 -11.45 -13.66
C PHE A 170 3.74 -11.03 -14.75
N GLY A 171 4.93 -10.56 -14.37
CA GLY A 171 5.99 -10.20 -15.31
C GLY A 171 6.85 -9.05 -14.80
N GLU A 172 7.96 -8.79 -15.49
CA GLU A 172 8.81 -7.63 -15.21
C GLU A 172 8.09 -6.33 -15.58
N VAL A 173 8.14 -5.35 -14.68
CA VAL A 173 7.65 -3.98 -14.92
C VAL A 173 8.83 -3.04 -15.07
N LYS A 174 8.80 -2.19 -16.09
CA LYS A 174 9.84 -1.18 -16.32
C LYS A 174 9.36 0.18 -15.84
N PHE A 175 10.02 0.73 -14.84
CA PHE A 175 9.73 2.07 -14.34
C PHE A 175 10.37 3.11 -15.25
N ARG A 176 9.57 4.08 -15.70
CA ARG A 176 10.06 5.25 -16.43
C ARG A 176 10.33 6.44 -15.51
N LYS A 177 9.48 6.65 -14.51
CA LYS A 177 9.63 7.69 -13.48
C LYS A 177 8.70 7.40 -12.30
N VAL A 178 9.11 7.77 -11.08
CA VAL A 178 8.22 7.86 -9.93
C VAL A 178 8.20 9.30 -9.44
N ARG A 179 7.01 9.84 -9.18
CA ARG A 179 6.81 11.18 -8.63
C ARG A 179 6.09 11.09 -7.29
N TRP A 180 6.58 11.84 -6.32
CA TRP A 180 5.93 12.07 -5.04
C TRP A 180 5.71 13.55 -4.82
N GLU A 181 4.49 13.92 -4.47
CA GLU A 181 4.12 15.26 -4.00
C GLU A 181 3.57 15.14 -2.59
N ILE A 182 4.26 15.74 -1.62
CA ILE A 182 3.99 15.63 -0.20
C ILE A 182 3.65 17.02 0.33
N GLU A 183 2.43 17.18 0.84
CA GLU A 183 1.96 18.39 1.51
C GLU A 183 1.84 18.15 3.01
N ILE A 184 2.53 18.96 3.79
CA ILE A 184 2.55 18.91 5.25
C ILE A 184 1.81 20.12 5.79
N LYS A 185 0.89 19.88 6.72
CA LYS A 185 0.12 20.90 7.43
C LYS A 185 0.24 20.69 8.93
N ASP A 186 0.60 21.76 9.65
CA ASP A 186 0.69 21.82 11.11
C ASP A 186 -0.73 21.96 11.70
N SER A 187 -1.53 20.92 11.53
CA SER A 187 -2.89 20.83 12.05
C SER A 187 -3.25 19.37 12.22
N ARG A 188 -3.88 19.02 13.33
CA ARG A 188 -4.41 17.68 13.56
C ARG A 188 -5.79 17.53 12.93
N LYS A 189 -5.85 16.87 11.78
CA LYS A 189 -7.10 16.47 11.14
C LYS A 189 -7.38 14.99 11.36
N THR A 190 -7.71 14.62 12.59
CA THR A 190 -8.09 13.25 12.96
C THR A 190 -9.47 13.20 13.58
N ALA A 191 -10.21 12.15 13.29
CA ALA A 191 -11.43 11.80 14.00
C ALA A 191 -11.44 10.32 14.35
N ARG A 192 -12.12 9.98 15.44
CA ARG A 192 -12.28 8.60 15.89
C ARG A 192 -13.73 8.17 15.77
N VAL A 193 -13.97 6.95 15.30
CA VAL A 193 -15.27 6.28 15.39
C VAL A 193 -15.53 5.96 16.86
N GLU A 194 -16.37 6.76 17.53
CA GLU A 194 -16.74 6.52 18.92
C GLU A 194 -17.86 5.50 19.03
N ASN A 195 -18.87 5.61 18.17
CA ASN A 195 -20.05 4.76 18.21
C ASN A 195 -20.63 4.50 16.81
N ILE A 196 -21.28 3.36 16.65
CA ILE A 196 -22.17 3.07 15.53
C ILE A 196 -23.51 2.56 16.08
N TYR A 197 -24.61 2.95 15.44
CA TYR A 197 -25.95 2.58 15.89
C TYR A 197 -26.92 2.44 14.72
N LEU A 198 -27.91 1.58 14.89
CA LEU A 198 -28.97 1.38 13.90
C LEU A 198 -30.20 2.20 14.29
N LYS A 199 -30.82 2.87 13.32
CA LYS A 199 -32.13 3.52 13.54
C LYS A 199 -33.24 2.49 13.75
N LYS A 200 -33.11 1.31 13.15
CA LYS A 200 -34.02 0.17 13.29
C LYS A 200 -33.19 -1.09 13.52
N ILE A 201 -33.46 -1.80 14.60
CA ILE A 201 -32.69 -2.99 15.03
C ILE A 201 -32.98 -4.21 14.12
N GLU A 202 -34.10 -4.17 13.40
CA GLU A 202 -34.59 -5.26 12.57
C GLU A 202 -34.75 -4.83 11.12
N ALA A 203 -34.23 -5.63 10.20
CA ALA A 203 -34.36 -5.43 8.76
C ALA A 203 -34.96 -6.67 8.09
N GLU A 204 -35.57 -6.48 6.93
CA GLU A 204 -35.98 -7.55 6.02
C GLU A 204 -35.05 -7.61 4.80
N PRO A 205 -34.97 -8.74 4.09
CA PRO A 205 -34.22 -8.82 2.83
C PRO A 205 -34.71 -7.79 1.80
N GLY A 206 -33.76 -7.06 1.21
CA GLY A 206 -34.03 -5.93 0.31
C GLY A 206 -34.07 -4.56 0.98
N ASP A 207 -34.11 -4.49 2.32
CA ASP A 207 -34.22 -3.22 3.05
C ASP A 207 -32.96 -2.35 2.91
N GLU A 208 -33.18 -1.04 2.94
CA GLU A 208 -32.13 -0.04 3.13
C GLU A 208 -31.91 0.20 4.62
N VAL A 209 -30.76 -0.26 5.11
CA VAL A 209 -30.36 -0.15 6.51
C VAL A 209 -29.58 1.15 6.69
N LYS A 210 -30.14 2.07 7.48
CA LYS A 210 -29.52 3.33 7.85
C LYS A 210 -28.69 3.18 9.12
N LEU A 211 -27.38 3.31 9.00
CA LEU A 211 -26.42 3.28 10.08
C LEU A 211 -26.04 4.71 10.48
N GLY A 212 -26.21 5.06 11.75
CA GLY A 212 -25.65 6.26 12.33
C GLY A 212 -24.25 5.99 12.85
N ILE A 213 -23.30 6.88 12.56
CA ILE A 213 -21.89 6.77 12.93
C ILE A 213 -21.48 8.06 13.60
N THR A 214 -21.13 7.99 14.87
CA THR A 214 -20.66 9.14 15.65
C THR A 214 -19.14 9.22 15.57
N LEU A 215 -18.66 10.24 14.89
CA LEU A 215 -17.25 10.60 14.81
C LEU A 215 -16.94 11.68 15.84
N LYS A 216 -15.83 11.52 16.57
CA LYS A 216 -15.29 12.57 17.43
C LYS A 216 -13.97 13.04 16.88
N ALA A 217 -13.96 14.27 16.37
CA ALA A 217 -12.74 14.93 15.95
C ALA A 217 -11.88 15.27 17.16
N PHE A 218 -10.58 15.38 16.94
CA PHE A 218 -9.66 15.77 18.01
C PHE A 218 -9.94 17.18 18.57
N SER A 219 -10.50 18.07 17.75
CA SER A 219 -10.98 19.40 18.16
C SER A 219 -12.06 19.35 19.25
N GLY A 220 -12.63 18.17 19.53
CA GLY A 220 -13.79 17.98 20.41
C GLY A 220 -15.12 18.05 19.68
N GLU A 221 -15.13 18.40 18.39
CA GLU A 221 -16.33 18.35 17.55
C GLU A 221 -16.84 16.91 17.43
N VAL A 222 -18.14 16.73 17.60
CA VAL A 222 -18.83 15.45 17.42
C VAL A 222 -19.73 15.57 16.20
N VAL A 223 -19.53 14.67 15.24
CA VAL A 223 -20.24 14.66 13.96
C VAL A 223 -20.91 13.32 13.77
N ASP A 224 -22.23 13.33 13.60
CA ASP A 224 -22.98 12.14 13.21
C ASP A 224 -23.08 12.07 11.69
N LYS A 225 -22.58 10.96 11.12
CA LYS A 225 -22.79 10.60 9.71
C LYS A 225 -23.85 9.51 9.60
N GLU A 226 -24.70 9.60 8.57
CA GLU A 226 -25.62 8.53 8.20
C GLU A 226 -25.10 7.84 6.94
N VAL A 227 -24.85 6.54 7.02
CA VAL A 227 -24.46 5.71 5.88
C VAL A 227 -25.56 4.68 5.64
N THR A 228 -25.94 4.48 4.38
CA THR A 228 -27.00 3.53 4.00
C THR A 228 -26.40 2.31 3.31
N ILE A 229 -26.76 1.12 3.79
CA ILE A 229 -26.42 -0.15 3.16
C ILE A 229 -27.71 -0.82 2.67
N LYS A 230 -27.77 -1.17 1.38
CA LYS A 230 -28.88 -1.94 0.83
C LYS A 230 -28.62 -3.43 0.97
N LEU A 231 -29.45 -4.13 1.74
CA LEU A 231 -29.38 -5.58 1.85
C LEU A 231 -29.86 -6.25 0.54
N PRO A 232 -29.18 -7.28 0.05
CA PRO A 232 -29.66 -8.12 -1.04
C PRO A 232 -31.04 -8.73 -0.73
N ASP A 233 -31.87 -8.92 -1.77
CA ASP A 233 -33.20 -9.53 -1.63
C ASP A 233 -33.17 -11.00 -1.16
N ASP A 234 -32.03 -11.66 -1.33
CA ASP A 234 -31.74 -13.04 -0.93
C ASP A 234 -30.97 -13.13 0.41
N THR A 235 -30.89 -12.04 1.18
CA THR A 235 -30.23 -12.03 2.48
C THR A 235 -30.89 -13.07 3.42
N PRO A 236 -30.13 -14.04 3.96
CA PRO A 236 -30.68 -15.05 4.85
C PRO A 236 -31.18 -14.44 6.17
N GLN A 237 -32.19 -15.09 6.78
CA GLN A 237 -32.61 -14.76 8.14
C GLN A 237 -31.45 -15.06 9.11
N GLY A 238 -31.18 -14.14 10.04
CA GLY A 238 -30.13 -14.33 11.03
C GLY A 238 -29.46 -13.02 11.42
N ILE A 239 -28.20 -13.13 11.84
CA ILE A 239 -27.38 -11.99 12.24
C ILE A 239 -26.47 -11.60 11.07
N VAL A 240 -26.56 -10.34 10.65
CA VAL A 240 -25.58 -9.68 9.80
C VAL A 240 -24.65 -8.87 10.69
N LEU A 241 -23.35 -9.11 10.61
CA LEU A 241 -22.36 -8.32 11.33
C LEU A 241 -22.06 -7.07 10.51
N ILE A 242 -22.17 -5.89 11.13
CA ILE A 242 -21.83 -4.62 10.48
C ILE A 242 -20.75 -3.95 11.30
N GLY A 243 -19.75 -3.38 10.65
CA GLY A 243 -18.79 -2.52 11.32
C GLY A 243 -18.38 -1.31 10.50
N SER A 244 -17.73 -0.39 11.17
CA SER A 244 -17.16 0.81 10.57
C SER A 244 -15.78 1.09 11.12
N CYS A 245 -14.90 1.59 10.25
CA CYS A 245 -13.53 1.97 10.55
C CYS A 245 -13.04 3.05 9.59
N GLY A 246 -11.83 3.58 9.85
CA GLY A 246 -11.08 4.30 8.82
C GLY A 246 -10.49 3.35 7.78
N GLY A 247 -10.26 3.82 6.56
CA GLY A 247 -9.70 2.96 5.50
C GLY A 247 -8.36 2.32 5.86
N GLY A 248 -7.52 2.95 6.69
CA GLY A 248 -6.26 2.36 7.17
C GLY A 248 -6.44 1.09 8.03
N GLU A 249 -7.61 0.91 8.64
CA GLU A 249 -7.92 -0.20 9.54
C GLU A 249 -8.84 -1.27 8.92
N LEU A 250 -9.15 -1.15 7.62
CA LEU A 250 -10.11 -2.03 6.94
C LEU A 250 -9.77 -3.51 7.09
N MET A 251 -8.51 -3.88 6.93
CA MET A 251 -8.07 -5.28 7.06
C MET A 251 -8.39 -5.86 8.45
N ASN A 252 -8.23 -5.06 9.50
CA ASN A 252 -8.56 -5.49 10.86
C ASN A 252 -10.08 -5.65 11.03
N LEU A 253 -10.88 -4.76 10.43
CA LEU A 253 -12.32 -4.88 10.42
C LEU A 253 -12.79 -6.12 9.63
N GLU A 254 -12.24 -6.36 8.44
CA GLU A 254 -12.53 -7.56 7.62
C GLU A 254 -12.28 -8.83 8.43
N ALA A 255 -11.12 -8.93 9.10
CA ALA A 255 -10.78 -10.05 9.97
C ALA A 255 -11.78 -10.21 11.15
N MET A 256 -12.16 -9.12 11.81
CA MET A 256 -13.17 -9.15 12.90
C MET A 256 -14.55 -9.60 12.40
N LEU A 257 -14.89 -9.31 11.14
CA LEU A 257 -16.14 -9.70 10.51
C LEU A 257 -16.07 -11.09 9.85
N GLY A 258 -14.93 -11.79 9.93
CA GLY A 258 -14.71 -13.09 9.31
C GLY A 258 -14.76 -13.05 7.79
N LEU A 259 -14.29 -11.95 7.20
CA LEU A 259 -14.17 -11.75 5.75
C LEU A 259 -12.71 -11.95 5.33
N PRO A 260 -12.46 -12.50 4.11
CA PRO A 260 -11.12 -12.56 3.57
C PRO A 260 -10.60 -11.13 3.27
N PRO A 261 -9.29 -10.88 3.42
CA PRO A 261 -8.73 -9.56 3.17
C PRO A 261 -8.88 -9.19 1.70
N THR A 262 -9.30 -7.95 1.40
CA THR A 262 -9.43 -7.48 0.01
C THR A 262 -8.12 -6.92 -0.56
N ARG A 263 -7.21 -6.48 0.30
CA ARG A 263 -5.94 -5.86 -0.09
C ARG A 263 -4.90 -6.90 -0.51
N PRO A 264 -4.00 -6.60 -1.46
CA PRO A 264 -2.89 -7.48 -1.80
C PRO A 264 -1.88 -7.55 -0.65
N MET A 265 -1.66 -8.76 -0.11
CA MET A 265 -0.98 -9.02 1.17
C MET A 265 0.42 -9.68 1.06
N ARG A 266 1.03 -9.65 -0.13
CA ARG A 266 2.33 -10.31 -0.39
C ARG A 266 3.43 -9.94 0.62
N PHE A 267 3.46 -8.71 1.14
CA PHE A 267 4.50 -8.27 2.08
C PHE A 267 4.41 -8.93 3.46
N LEU A 268 3.20 -9.22 3.97
CA LEU A 268 3.02 -9.89 5.26
C LEU A 268 3.06 -11.43 5.14
N PHE A 269 2.73 -11.96 3.97
CA PHE A 269 2.65 -13.41 3.73
C PHE A 269 3.49 -13.84 2.53
N TRP A 270 4.81 -13.68 2.64
CA TRP A 270 5.77 -14.22 1.66
C TRP A 270 5.54 -15.72 1.39
N GLU A 271 5.01 -16.46 2.37
CA GLU A 271 4.75 -17.90 2.27
C GLU A 271 3.44 -18.28 1.56
N THR A 272 2.39 -17.45 1.57
CA THR A 272 1.10 -17.84 0.96
C THR A 272 0.98 -17.40 -0.49
N GLY A 273 1.76 -16.41 -0.94
CA GLY A 273 1.83 -16.02 -2.36
C GLY A 273 0.53 -15.51 -2.99
N GLU A 274 -0.56 -15.41 -2.22
CA GLU A 274 -1.86 -15.00 -2.73
C GLU A 274 -1.91 -13.49 -2.92
N TYR A 275 -1.56 -13.05 -4.13
CA TYR A 275 -2.20 -11.84 -4.64
C TYR A 275 -3.67 -12.20 -4.88
N ASN A 276 -4.59 -11.38 -4.38
CA ASN A 276 -5.98 -11.38 -4.87
C ASN A 276 -6.08 -10.93 -6.36
N ALA A 277 -4.96 -10.91 -7.08
CA ALA A 277 -4.84 -10.53 -8.48
C ALA A 277 -4.34 -11.73 -9.30
N TYR A 278 -4.84 -11.85 -10.53
CA TYR A 278 -4.45 -12.89 -11.49
C TYR A 278 -3.66 -12.32 -12.67
N ASN A 279 -3.55 -11.00 -12.77
CA ASN A 279 -2.73 -10.30 -13.75
C ASN A 279 -2.31 -8.92 -13.22
N LEU A 280 -1.34 -8.29 -13.89
CA LEU A 280 -0.80 -6.99 -13.51
C LEU A 280 -1.86 -5.88 -13.49
N ASN A 281 -2.77 -5.86 -14.48
CA ASN A 281 -3.83 -4.85 -14.53
C ASN A 281 -4.78 -4.97 -13.32
N GLN A 282 -5.11 -6.19 -12.90
CA GLN A 282 -5.91 -6.43 -11.71
C GLN A 282 -5.19 -6.00 -10.43
N LEU A 283 -3.88 -6.26 -10.33
CA LEU A 283 -3.08 -5.77 -9.20
C LEU A 283 -3.10 -4.24 -9.11
N ILE A 284 -2.89 -3.56 -10.25
CA ILE A 284 -2.94 -2.09 -10.33
C ILE A 284 -4.32 -1.58 -9.93
N ARG A 285 -5.41 -2.17 -10.47
CA ARG A 285 -6.79 -1.80 -10.09
C ARG A 285 -7.05 -1.97 -8.60
N LEU A 286 -6.54 -3.04 -7.97
CA LEU A 286 -6.70 -3.26 -6.54
C LEU A 286 -5.94 -2.21 -5.72
N MET A 287 -4.78 -1.77 -6.18
CA MET A 287 -4.02 -0.68 -5.55
C MET A 287 -4.75 0.67 -5.68
N GLU A 288 -5.31 0.97 -6.84
CA GLU A 288 -6.04 2.24 -7.09
C GLU A 288 -7.39 2.32 -6.37
N LYS A 289 -8.03 1.17 -6.12
CA LYS A 289 -9.31 1.08 -5.40
C LYS A 289 -9.16 0.95 -3.88
N GLU A 290 -7.92 0.91 -3.37
CA GLU A 290 -7.68 0.79 -1.94
C GLU A 290 -8.24 2.01 -1.19
N GLU A 291 -8.92 1.74 -0.08
CA GLU A 291 -9.53 2.77 0.76
C GLU A 291 -8.46 3.64 1.41
N LYS A 292 -8.66 4.95 1.32
CA LYS A 292 -7.76 5.95 1.89
C LYS A 292 -7.99 6.05 3.39
N ASN A 293 -7.02 6.53 4.14
CA ASN A 293 -7.17 6.65 5.59
C ASN A 293 -8.19 7.71 6.00
N ASN A 294 -8.53 8.63 5.09
CA ASN A 294 -9.59 9.60 5.32
C ASN A 294 -10.97 9.12 4.85
N ASP A 295 -11.08 7.89 4.37
CA ASP A 295 -12.36 7.27 4.07
C ASP A 295 -12.97 6.70 5.35
N LEU A 296 -14.25 7.02 5.57
CA LEU A 296 -15.10 6.31 6.51
C LEU A 296 -15.67 5.09 5.80
N VAL A 297 -15.22 3.91 6.21
CA VAL A 297 -15.63 2.65 5.59
C VAL A 297 -16.66 1.97 6.47
N VAL A 298 -17.70 1.43 5.85
CA VAL A 298 -18.72 0.59 6.47
C VAL A 298 -18.78 -0.73 5.74
N VAL A 299 -18.65 -1.82 6.50
CA VAL A 299 -18.64 -3.18 5.98
C VAL A 299 -19.73 -4.00 6.64
N ALA A 300 -20.54 -4.68 5.84
CA ALA A 300 -21.51 -5.67 6.30
C ALA A 300 -21.11 -7.06 5.82
N SER A 301 -20.98 -7.99 6.76
CA SER A 301 -20.67 -9.39 6.54
C SER A 301 -21.96 -10.19 6.60
N ILE A 302 -22.42 -10.61 5.43
CA ILE A 302 -23.70 -11.28 5.22
C ILE A 302 -23.45 -12.79 5.18
N PRO A 303 -24.21 -13.62 5.92
CA PRO A 303 -24.04 -15.07 5.94
C PRO A 303 -24.62 -15.74 4.69
N ARG A 304 -24.20 -15.30 3.49
CA ARG A 304 -24.53 -15.90 2.19
C ARG A 304 -23.26 -16.22 1.41
N ASN A 305 -23.33 -17.21 0.54
CA ASN A 305 -22.20 -17.59 -0.28
C ASN A 305 -21.89 -16.49 -1.31
N ARG A 306 -20.62 -16.12 -1.40
CA ARG A 306 -20.06 -15.26 -2.42
C ARG A 306 -19.19 -16.11 -3.34
N VAL A 307 -19.31 -15.87 -4.65
CA VAL A 307 -18.48 -16.54 -5.65
C VAL A 307 -17.49 -15.53 -6.19
N ASP A 308 -16.21 -15.84 -6.04
CA ASP A 308 -15.11 -15.07 -6.61
C ASP A 308 -14.49 -15.90 -7.74
N VAL A 309 -14.40 -15.33 -8.93
CA VAL A 309 -13.81 -15.99 -10.11
C VAL A 309 -12.63 -15.16 -10.57
N LEU A 310 -11.45 -15.79 -10.63
CA LEU A 310 -10.20 -15.09 -10.98
C LEU A 310 -9.98 -13.81 -10.14
N GLY A 311 -10.33 -13.88 -8.85
CA GLY A 311 -10.14 -12.78 -7.89
C GLY A 311 -11.12 -11.63 -8.06
N GLU A 312 -12.08 -11.72 -8.97
CA GLU A 312 -13.17 -10.75 -9.13
C GLU A 312 -14.42 -11.30 -8.47
N LYS A 313 -15.03 -10.46 -7.62
CA LYS A 313 -16.30 -10.77 -6.97
C LYS A 313 -17.43 -10.76 -7.99
N LEU A 314 -18.15 -11.87 -8.13
CA LEU A 314 -19.38 -11.92 -8.93
C LEU A 314 -20.58 -11.56 -8.07
N SER A 315 -21.03 -10.32 -8.20
CA SER A 315 -22.26 -9.85 -7.55
C SER A 315 -23.51 -10.37 -8.28
N SER A 316 -24.54 -10.70 -7.50
CA SER A 316 -25.90 -10.97 -8.02
C SER A 316 -26.02 -12.19 -8.94
N LEU A 317 -25.30 -13.27 -8.66
CA LEU A 317 -25.50 -14.54 -9.36
C LEU A 317 -26.83 -15.19 -8.94
N PRO A 318 -27.62 -15.74 -9.90
CA PRO A 318 -28.77 -16.58 -9.55
C PRO A 318 -28.35 -17.79 -8.71
N ALA A 319 -29.22 -18.22 -7.78
CA ALA A 319 -28.95 -19.34 -6.88
C ALA A 319 -28.55 -20.63 -7.64
N SER A 320 -29.15 -20.89 -8.80
CA SER A 320 -28.80 -22.03 -9.65
C SER A 320 -27.35 -21.98 -10.16
N MET A 321 -26.82 -20.80 -10.46
CA MET A 321 -25.45 -20.62 -10.92
C MET A 321 -24.44 -20.75 -9.77
N ILE A 322 -24.81 -20.31 -8.56
CA ILE A 322 -24.00 -20.52 -7.35
C ILE A 322 -23.88 -22.02 -7.06
N GLU A 323 -24.97 -22.80 -7.18
CA GLU A 323 -24.92 -24.26 -6.99
C GLU A 323 -24.02 -24.98 -8.02
N ILE A 324 -23.99 -24.49 -9.26
CA ILE A 324 -23.05 -25.01 -10.27
C ILE A 324 -21.61 -24.67 -9.87
N MET A 325 -21.35 -23.40 -9.50
CA MET A 325 -20.02 -22.93 -9.11
C MET A 325 -19.48 -23.62 -7.85
N LYS A 326 -20.36 -23.95 -6.89
CA LYS A 326 -20.01 -24.70 -5.68
C LYS A 326 -19.43 -26.08 -5.98
N ASN A 327 -19.90 -26.71 -7.05
CA ASN A 327 -19.43 -28.02 -7.49
C ASN A 327 -18.29 -27.93 -8.52
N SER A 328 -17.82 -26.71 -8.82
CA SER A 328 -16.67 -26.52 -9.68
C SER A 328 -15.43 -27.13 -9.04
N THR A 329 -14.69 -27.91 -9.82
CA THR A 329 -13.35 -28.38 -9.45
C THR A 329 -12.25 -27.40 -9.89
N ASP A 330 -12.61 -26.27 -10.51
CA ASP A 330 -11.68 -25.22 -10.91
C ASP A 330 -11.26 -24.40 -9.69
N THR A 331 -9.97 -24.44 -9.35
CA THR A 331 -9.39 -23.71 -8.23
C THR A 331 -9.42 -22.19 -8.40
N ASN A 332 -9.72 -21.69 -9.60
CA ASN A 332 -9.92 -20.26 -9.85
C ASN A 332 -11.32 -19.77 -9.44
N VAL A 333 -12.21 -20.67 -9.03
CA VAL A 333 -13.53 -20.37 -8.48
C VAL A 333 -13.47 -20.58 -6.96
N ARG A 334 -13.54 -19.49 -6.20
CA ARG A 334 -13.57 -19.51 -4.73
C ARG A 334 -14.99 -19.25 -4.25
N ILE A 335 -15.45 -20.08 -3.31
CA ILE A 335 -16.72 -19.89 -2.62
C ILE A 335 -16.41 -19.41 -1.21
N GLU A 336 -16.71 -18.14 -0.95
CA GLU A 336 -16.62 -17.57 0.38
C GLU A 336 -17.97 -17.72 1.09
N MET A 337 -17.95 -18.17 2.34
CA MET A 337 -19.18 -18.44 3.11
C MET A 337 -19.93 -17.16 3.51
N ARG A 338 -19.27 -16.01 3.37
CA ARG A 338 -19.80 -14.69 3.73
C ARG A 338 -19.61 -13.74 2.56
N ASP A 339 -20.66 -12.99 2.26
CA ASP A 339 -20.61 -11.91 1.30
C ASP A 339 -20.33 -10.59 2.00
N GLU A 340 -19.54 -9.75 1.33
CA GLU A 340 -19.16 -8.44 1.81
C GLU A 340 -19.98 -7.37 1.09
N LEU A 341 -20.71 -6.54 1.82
CA LEU A 341 -21.12 -5.23 1.30
C LEU A 341 -20.24 -4.17 1.90
N LYS A 342 -19.70 -3.29 1.05
CA LYS A 342 -18.81 -2.22 1.46
C LYS A 342 -19.29 -0.90 0.89
N VAL A 343 -19.38 0.10 1.76
CA VAL A 343 -19.62 1.50 1.41
C VAL A 343 -18.46 2.31 1.98
N SER A 344 -17.91 3.22 1.18
CA SER A 344 -16.80 4.08 1.56
C SER A 344 -17.17 5.52 1.23
N GLU A 345 -17.01 6.41 2.20
CA GLU A 345 -17.25 7.85 2.02
C GLU A 345 -16.03 8.67 2.46
N PRO A 346 -15.52 9.58 1.61
CA PRO A 346 -14.39 10.41 1.99
C PRO A 346 -14.78 11.40 3.12
N THR A 347 -13.79 11.74 3.93
CA THR A 347 -13.88 12.76 4.98
C THR A 347 -12.66 13.69 4.95
N ASP A 348 -12.75 14.79 5.69
CA ASP A 348 -11.63 15.72 5.88
C ASP A 348 -10.64 15.26 6.96
N TRP A 349 -10.95 14.17 7.67
CA TRP A 349 -10.15 13.65 8.78
C TRP A 349 -9.52 12.32 8.43
N VAL A 350 -8.32 12.06 8.91
CA VAL A 350 -7.81 10.70 9.07
C VAL A 350 -8.67 10.00 10.11
N ILE A 351 -9.39 8.95 9.71
CA ILE A 351 -10.33 8.23 10.56
C ILE A 351 -9.61 7.09 11.29
N SER A 352 -9.94 6.90 12.55
CA SER A 352 -9.39 5.83 13.40
C SER A 352 -10.46 5.18 14.27
N GLY A 353 -10.19 3.98 14.75
CA GLY A 353 -11.08 3.20 15.59
C GLY A 353 -12.04 2.33 14.79
N ILE A 354 -12.22 1.11 15.30
CA ILE A 354 -13.13 0.11 14.74
C ILE A 354 -14.31 -0.07 15.69
N LYS A 355 -15.53 -0.09 15.14
CA LYS A 355 -16.74 -0.46 15.87
C LYS A 355 -17.55 -1.47 15.08
N THR A 356 -18.18 -2.40 15.78
CA THR A 356 -19.02 -3.44 15.19
C THR A 356 -20.35 -3.55 15.95
N LEU A 357 -21.41 -3.91 15.25
CA LEU A 357 -22.72 -4.22 15.81
C LEU A 357 -23.38 -5.38 15.05
N ASN A 358 -24.46 -5.89 15.62
CA ASN A 358 -25.27 -6.95 15.03
C ASN A 358 -26.58 -6.37 14.51
N LEU A 359 -26.90 -6.64 13.25
CA LEU A 359 -28.22 -6.39 12.67
C LEU A 359 -29.00 -7.72 12.61
N VAL A 360 -30.23 -7.71 13.10
CA VAL A 360 -31.11 -8.89 13.01
C VAL A 360 -31.94 -8.79 11.73
N VAL A 361 -31.73 -9.74 10.82
CA VAL A 361 -32.54 -9.88 9.60
C VAL A 361 -33.66 -10.89 9.86
N LYS A 362 -34.90 -10.43 9.72
CA LYS A 362 -36.10 -11.27 9.85
C LYS A 362 -36.55 -11.82 8.50
N LYS A 363 -37.31 -12.91 8.52
CA LYS A 363 -37.97 -13.42 7.31
C LYS A 363 -38.93 -12.36 6.77
N LYS A 364 -38.86 -12.05 5.48
CA LYS A 364 -39.79 -11.15 4.80
C LYS A 364 -41.22 -11.64 5.00
N LYS A 365 -42.10 -10.83 5.60
CA LYS A 365 -43.50 -11.23 5.81
C LYS A 365 -44.20 -11.36 4.45
N GLY A 366 -44.52 -12.59 4.04
CA GLY A 366 -45.26 -12.86 2.79
C GLY A 366 -44.66 -13.92 1.85
N ARG A 367 -43.62 -14.67 2.27
CA ARG A 367 -43.14 -15.88 1.59
C ARG A 367 -42.94 -17.05 2.55
#